data_AF-A0A3M0RZ47-F1
#
_entry.id   AF-A0A3M0RZ47-F1
#
_cell.length_a   1.000
_cell.length_b   1.000
_cell.length_c   1.000
_cell.angle_alpha   90.00
_cell.angle_beta   90.00
_cell.angle_gamma   90.00
#
_symmetry.space_group_name_H-M   'P 1'
#
loop_
_entity.id
_entity.type
_entity.pdbx_description
1 polymer ?
#
loop_
_entity_poly.entity_id
_entity_poly.type
_entity_poly.pdbx_seq_one_letter_code
_entity_poly.pdbx_strand_id
1 'polypeptide(L)' 'MDKSVFLKCFNEYENYKARNKLMDFDDLQLKVKDMFLNQKSILDSYQNLFKYILVDEFQASDNFQL' A
#
# COMPACT_ATOMS: atom_id res chain seq x y z
N MET A 1 -11.66 11.35 -20.96
CA MET A 1 -12.15 11.91 -19.69
C MET A 1 -11.30 13.13 -19.37
N ASP A 2 -11.91 14.25 -18.96
CA ASP A 2 -11.13 15.42 -18.55
C ASP A 2 -10.35 15.08 -17.26
N LYS A 3 -9.04 15.37 -17.25
CA LYS A 3 -8.14 15.13 -16.11
C LYS A 3 -8.66 15.82 -14.85
N SER A 4 -9.31 16.97 -15.00
CA SER A 4 -9.89 17.71 -13.87
C SER A 4 -11.02 16.92 -13.18
N VAL A 5 -11.88 16.27 -13.98
CA VAL A 5 -13.00 15.46 -13.48
C VAL A 5 -12.47 14.21 -12.79
N PHE A 6 -11.49 13.53 -13.39
CA PHE A 6 -10.85 12.36 -12.79
C PHE A 6 -10.24 12.70 -11.42
N LEU A 7 -9.43 13.77 -11.33
CA LEU A 7 -8.81 14.19 -10.07
C LEU A 7 -9.84 14.55 -9.00
N LYS A 8 -10.94 15.19 -9.39
CA LYS A 8 -12.03 15.52 -8.45
C LYS A 8 -12.68 14.25 -7.90
N CYS A 9 -12.99 13.28 -8.75
CA CYS A 9 -13.55 12.00 -8.32
C CYS A 9 -12.59 11.21 -7.43
N PHE A 10 -11.31 11.15 -7.82
CA PHE A 10 -10.26 10.49 -7.04
C PHE A 10 -10.14 11.10 -5.64
N ASN A 11 -10.04 12.44 -5.55
CA ASN A 11 -9.91 13.12 -4.25
C ASN A 11 -11.15 12.91 -3.36
N GLU A 12 -12.36 12.94 -3.92
CA GLU A 12 -13.58 12.65 -3.14
C GLU A 12 -13.64 11.19 -2.67
N TYR A 13 -13.17 10.25 -3.49
CA TYR A 13 -13.06 8.84 -3.11
C TYR A 13 -12.07 8.65 -1.95
N GLU A 14 -10.87 9.22 -2.04
CA GLU A 14 -9.88 9.18 -0.96
C GLU A 14 -10.39 9.84 0.32
N ASN A 15 -11.05 11.00 0.20
CA ASN A 15 -11.68 11.68 1.34
C ASN A 15 -12.76 10.83 2.00
N TYR A 16 -13.59 10.16 1.20
CA TYR A 16 -14.62 9.26 1.70
C TYR A 16 -14.00 8.09 2.48
N LYS A 17 -12.97 7.43 1.92
CA LYS A 17 -12.25 6.35 2.62
C LYS A 17 -11.68 6.84 3.95
N ALA A 18 -11.01 7.99 3.95
CA ALA A 18 -10.39 8.56 5.15
C ALA A 18 -11.41 8.86 6.26
N ARG A 19 -12.54 9.50 5.92
CA ARG A 19 -13.60 9.82 6.90
C ARG A 19 -14.23 8.58 7.52
N ASN A 20 -14.32 7.49 6.77
CA ASN A 20 -14.93 6.24 7.22
C ASN A 20 -13.91 5.21 7.73
N LYS A 21 -12.61 5.57 7.79
CA LYS A 21 -11.52 4.65 8.18
C LYS A 21 -11.47 3.38 7.33
N LEU A 22 -11.77 3.51 6.03
CA LEU A 22 -11.74 2.42 5.06
C LEU A 22 -10.37 2.32 4.39
N MET A 23 -10.06 1.14 3.87
CA MET A 23 -8.89 0.86 3.06
C MET A 23 -9.29 -0.05 1.90
N ASP A 24 -8.84 0.27 0.70
CA ASP A 24 -8.89 -0.64 -0.43
C ASP A 24 -7.59 -1.45 -0.57
N PHE A 25 -7.48 -2.28 -1.61
CA PHE A 25 -6.34 -3.17 -1.78
C PHE A 25 -5.01 -2.43 -2.01
N ASP A 26 -5.05 -1.27 -2.66
CA ASP A 26 -3.86 -0.46 -2.88
C ASP A 26 -3.40 0.21 -1.57
N ASP A 27 -4.35 0.67 -0.76
CA ASP A 27 -4.07 1.23 0.56
C ASP A 27 -3.33 0.25 1.48
N LEU A 28 -3.69 -1.03 1.46
CA LEU A 28 -3.04 -2.05 2.28
C LEU A 28 -1.54 -2.12 1.98
N GLN A 29 -1.21 -2.12 0.70
CA GLN A 29 0.17 -2.18 0.21
C GLN A 29 0.92 -0.87 0.54
N LEU A 30 0.34 0.27 0.18
CA LEU A 30 0.92 1.60 0.39
C LEU A 30 1.19 1.91 1.87
N LYS A 31 0.22 1.63 2.75
CA LYS A 31 0.34 1.93 4.18
C LYS A 31 1.32 1.01 4.89
N VAL A 32 1.41 -0.26 4.50
CA VAL A 32 2.42 -1.18 5.07
C VAL A 32 3.82 -0.72 4.66
N LYS A 33 4.02 -0.32 3.40
CA LYS A 33 5.30 0.23 2.95
C LYS A 33 5.67 1.50 3.71
N ASP A 34 4.74 2.45 3.85
CA ASP A 34 4.97 3.68 4.63
C ASP A 34 5.30 3.36 6.09
N MET A 35 4.56 2.44 6.71
CA MET A 35 4.83 2.00 8.08
C MET A 35 6.24 1.41 8.22
N PHE A 36 6.66 0.52 7.31
CA PHE A 36 8.01 -0.07 7.37
C PHE A 36 9.12 0.95 7.12
N LEU A 37 8.89 1.94 6.25
CA LEU A 37 9.85 3.02 5.99
C LEU A 37 10.00 3.95 7.19
N ASN A 38 8.90 4.26 7.87
CA ASN A 38 8.89 5.23 8.97
C ASN A 38 9.10 4.59 10.36
N GLN A 39 8.90 3.27 10.51
CA GLN A 39 9.00 2.56 11.78
C GLN A 39 9.92 1.34 11.67
N LYS A 40 11.23 1.59 11.75
CA LYS A 40 12.27 0.56 11.55
C LYS A 40 12.15 -0.63 12.51
N SER A 41 11.73 -0.41 13.77
CA SER A 41 11.53 -1.49 14.74
C SER A 41 10.46 -2.50 14.33
N ILE A 42 9.38 -2.04 13.68
CA ILE A 42 8.34 -2.92 13.15
C ILE A 42 8.93 -3.73 12.00
N LEU A 43 9.59 -3.07 11.04
CA LEU A 43 10.24 -3.76 9.92
C LEU A 43 11.23 -4.83 10.42
N ASP A 44 12.09 -4.49 11.39
CA ASP A 44 13.07 -5.42 11.95
C ASP A 44 12.39 -6.63 12.61
N SER A 45 11.25 -6.43 13.27
CA SER A 45 10.47 -7.51 13.87
C SER A 45 9.98 -8.50 12.80
N TYR A 46 9.45 -7.99 11.69
CA TYR A 46 8.99 -8.83 10.56
C TYR A 46 10.15 -9.52 9.84
N GLN A 47 11.29 -8.84 9.63
CA GLN A 47 12.49 -9.43 9.04
C GLN A 47 13.07 -10.55 9.91
N ASN A 48 13.01 -10.42 11.23
CA ASN A 48 13.44 -11.46 12.16
C ASN A 48 12.48 -12.66 12.21
N LEU A 49 11.18 -12.41 12.01
CA LEU A 49 10.14 -13.45 11.97
C LEU A 49 10.21 -14.25 10.67
N PHE A 50 10.25 -13.58 9.52
CA PHE A 50 10.24 -14.19 8.20
C PHE A 50 11.66 -14.27 7.62
N LYS A 51 12.47 -15.18 8.16
CA LYS A 51 13.88 -15.36 7.75
C LYS A 51 14.05 -15.84 6.32
N TYR A 52 13.06 -16.57 5.80
CA TYR A 52 13.02 -17.07 4.44
C TYR A 52 11.65 -16.74 3.86
N ILE A 53 11.63 -16.09 2.70
CA ILE A 53 10.41 -15.68 2.01
C ILE A 53 10.43 -16.32 0.63
N LEU A 54 9.40 -17.11 0.34
CA LEU A 54 9.12 -17.61 -1.00
C LEU A 54 7.99 -16.76 -1.58
N VAL A 55 8.22 -16.18 -2.75
CA VAL A 55 7.21 -15.45 -3.51
C VAL A 55 6.93 -16.25 -4.77
N ASP A 56 5.70 -16.75 -4.88
CA ASP A 56 5.21 -17.42 -6.08
C ASP A 56 4.73 -16.37 -7.10
N GLU A 57 4.59 -16.77 -8.37
CA GLU A 57 4.11 -15.91 -9.46
C GLU A 57 4.86 -14.56 -9.57
N PHE A 58 6.17 -14.55 -9.29
CA PHE A 58 6.98 -13.34 -9.20
C PHE A 58 6.98 -12.49 -10.49
N GLN A 59 6.72 -13.10 -11.65
CA GLN A 59 6.58 -12.41 -12.92
C GLN A 59 5.33 -11.53 -13.03
N ALA A 60 4.35 -11.71 -12.13
CA ALA A 60 3.15 -10.88 -12.05
C ALA A 60 3.31 -9.65 -11.12
N SER A 61 4.46 -9.52 -10.46
CA SER A 61 4.74 -8.40 -9.56
C SER A 61 4.82 -7.06 -10.31
N ASP A 62 4.29 -6.01 -9.70
CA ASP A 62 4.42 -4.64 -10.17
C ASP A 62 5.59 -3.89 -9.49
N ASN A 63 5.83 -2.64 -9.89
CA ASN A 63 6.88 -1.79 -9.30
C ASN A 63 6.67 -1.46 -7.81
N PHE A 64 5.47 -1.71 -7.28
CA PHE A 64 5.20 -1.47 -5.88
C PHE A 64 5.64 -2.68 -5.02
N GLN A 65 5.44 -3.88 -5.57
CA GLN A 65 5.74 -5.17 -4.94
C GLN A 65 7.22 -5.58 -5.01
N LEU A 66 8.01 -4.93 -5.88
CA LEU A 66 9.47 -5.07 -6.01
C LEU A 66 10.22 -4.12 -5.06
#